data_AF-A0A2W0ESH1-F1
#
_entry.id   AF-A0A2W0ESH1-F1
#
_cell.length_a   1.000
_cell.length_b   1.000
_cell.length_c   1.000
_cell.angle_alpha   90.00
_cell.angle_beta   90.00
_cell.angle_gamma   90.00
#
_symmetry.space_group_name_H-M   'P 1'
#
loop_
_entity.id
_entity.type
_entity.pdbx_description
1 polymer ?
#
loop_
_entity_poly.entity_id
_entity_poly.type
_entity_poly.pdbx_seq_one_letter_code
_entity_poly.pdbx_strand_id
1 'polypeptide(L)' 'MRVWAVANQKGGVGKTTSSIALAGLLAEAGKRVVVVDLDPHGSMTSYFGYDPDTLEHSNYDLFL' A
#
# COMPACT_ATOMS: atom_id res chain seq x y z
N MET A 1 -15.51 7.78 -5.99
CA MET A 1 -14.28 7.10 -5.53
C MET A 1 -13.48 6.69 -6.75
N ARG A 2 -12.17 6.95 -6.78
CA ARG A 2 -11.28 6.54 -7.90
C ARG A 2 -10.26 5.56 -7.34
N VAL A 3 -10.09 4.42 -8.01
CA VAL A 3 -9.19 3.34 -7.59
C VAL A 3 -8.07 3.21 -8.62
N TRP A 4 -6.83 3.17 -8.14
CA TRP A 4 -5.63 2.97 -8.95
C TRP A 4 -4.87 1.75 -8.44
N ALA A 5 -4.48 0.88 -9.37
CA ALA A 5 -3.62 -0.25 -9.08
C ALA A 5 -2.23 0.02 -9.69
N VAL A 6 -1.19 -0.11 -8.88
CA VAL A 6 0.21 -0.02 -9.32
C VAL A 6 0.76 -1.44 -9.39
N ALA A 7 0.87 -1.97 -10.61
CA ALA A 7 1.24 -3.36 -10.84
C ALA A 7 2.42 -3.48 -11.82
N ASN A 8 3.34 -4.37 -11.51
CA ASN A 8 4.46 -4.78 -12.36
C ASN A 8 5.00 -6.12 -11.84
N GLN A 9 5.18 -7.08 -12.74
CA GLN A 9 5.65 -8.43 -12.41
C GLN A 9 7.07 -8.46 -11.84
N LYS A 10 7.91 -7.47 -12.18
CA LYS A 10 9.29 -7.43 -11.71
C LYS A 10 9.36 -6.87 -10.28
N GLY A 11 10.13 -7.54 -9.42
CA GLY A 11 10.47 -7.05 -8.08
C GLY A 11 11.42 -5.86 -8.12
N GLY A 12 11.36 -4.99 -7.10
CA GLY A 12 12.32 -3.88 -6.95
C GLY A 12 12.21 -2.75 -7.99
N VAL A 13 11.10 -2.63 -8.72
CA VAL A 13 10.89 -1.58 -9.74
C VAL A 13 10.16 -0.33 -9.22
N GLY A 14 10.05 -0.18 -7.90
CA GLY A 14 9.48 1.02 -7.27
C GLY A 14 7.96 1.06 -7.13
N LYS A 15 7.24 -0.06 -7.29
CA LYS A 15 5.76 -0.12 -7.14
C LYS A 15 5.27 0.52 -5.84
N THR A 16 5.77 0.03 -4.71
CA THR A 16 5.40 0.50 -3.36
C THR A 16 5.79 1.96 -3.17
N THR A 17 7.01 2.33 -3.59
CA THR A 17 7.50 3.72 -3.52
C THR A 17 6.61 4.69 -4.30
N SER A 18 6.23 4.33 -5.53
CA SER A 18 5.34 5.16 -6.36
C SER A 18 3.94 5.27 -5.76
N SER A 19 3.38 4.17 -5.24
CA SER A 19 2.08 4.18 -4.58
C SER A 19 2.04 5.10 -3.37
N ILE A 20 3.06 5.02 -2.51
CA ILE A 20 3.17 5.85 -1.30
C ILE A 20 3.38 7.32 -1.66
N ALA A 21 4.28 7.62 -2.59
CA ALA A 21 4.53 8.99 -3.03
C ALA A 21 3.27 9.64 -3.63
N LEU A 22 2.55 8.90 -4.48
CA LEU A 22 1.29 9.38 -5.06
C LEU A 22 0.22 9.61 -3.99
N ALA A 23 0.12 8.72 -3.01
CA ALA A 23 -0.80 8.87 -1.89
C ALA A 23 -0.47 10.10 -1.03
N GLY A 24 0.80 10.33 -0.72
CA GLY A 24 1.28 11.51 0.00
C GLY A 24 0.93 12.81 -0.72
N LEU A 25 1.27 12.91 -2.01
CA LEU A 25 0.96 14.09 -2.84
C LEU A 25 -0.55 14.37 -2.92
N LEU A 26 -1.37 13.33 -3.03
CA LEU A 26 -2.83 13.49 -3.03
C LEU A 26 -3.36 13.95 -1.67
N ALA A 27 -2.81 13.41 -0.57
CA ALA A 27 -3.18 13.81 0.78
C ALA A 27 -2.80 15.28 1.04
N GLU A 28 -1.60 15.70 0.64
CA GLU A 28 -1.16 17.11 0.70
C GLU A 28 -2.06 18.04 -0.12
N ALA A 29 -2.59 17.56 -1.26
CA ALA A 29 -3.59 18.27 -2.06
C ALA A 29 -5.00 18.27 -1.46
N GLY A 30 -5.16 17.88 -0.20
CA GLY A 30 -6.43 17.88 0.54
C GLY A 30 -7.40 16.75 0.14
N LYS A 31 -6.92 15.70 -0.53
CA LYS A 31 -7.76 14.53 -0.86
C LYS A 31 -7.74 13.53 0.28
N ARG A 32 -8.88 12.88 0.50
CA ARG A 32 -8.94 11.68 1.35
C ARG A 32 -8.41 10.51 0.55
N VAL A 33 -7.33 9.91 1.01
CA VAL A 33 -6.64 8.80 0.34
C VAL A 33 -6.64 7.60 1.26
N VAL A 34 -6.88 6.42 0.68
CA VAL A 34 -6.64 5.14 1.31
C VAL A 34 -5.59 4.42 0.47
N VAL A 35 -4.60 3.83 1.13
CA VAL A 35 -3.64 2.92 0.53
C VAL A 35 -3.95 1.50 0.98
N VAL A 36 -3.75 0.54 0.09
CA VAL A 36 -3.97 -0.88 0.37
C VAL A 36 -2.69 -1.60 -0.03
N ASP A 37 -2.05 -2.26 0.94
CA ASP A 37 -0.94 -3.16 0.66
C ASP A 37 -1.52 -4.51 0.21
N LEU A 38 -1.12 -4.96 -0.98
CA LEU A 38 -1.48 -6.27 -1.53
C LEU A 38 -0.23 -7.14 -1.78
N ASP A 39 0.95 -6.68 -1.37
CA ASP A 39 2.18 -7.46 -1.44
C ASP A 39 2.38 -8.22 -0.13
N PRO A 40 2.47 -9.57 -0.14
CA PRO A 40 2.70 -10.35 1.08
C PRO A 40 3.95 -9.97 1.86
N HIS A 41 4.92 -9.29 1.23
CA HIS A 41 6.11 -8.80 1.93
C HIS A 41 5.83 -7.59 2.84
N GLY A 42 4.63 -6.98 2.78
CA GLY A 42 4.21 -5.94 3.70
C GLY A 42 5.05 -4.65 3.67
N SER A 43 5.79 -4.40 2.57
CA SER A 43 6.72 -3.27 2.51
C SER A 43 6.04 -1.90 2.67
N MET A 44 4.77 -1.76 2.27
CA MET A 44 4.01 -0.53 2.50
C MET A 44 3.60 -0.42 3.97
N THR A 45 3.13 -1.52 4.54
CA THR A 45 2.79 -1.62 5.97
C THR A 45 3.99 -1.21 6.86
N SER A 46 5.17 -1.77 6.60
CA SER A 46 6.40 -1.41 7.30
C SER A 46 6.81 0.05 7.11
N TYR A 47 6.60 0.61 5.91
CA TYR A 47 6.87 2.04 5.67
C TYR A 47 6.05 2.95 6.59
N PHE A 48 4.81 2.56 6.92
CA PHE A 48 3.96 3.29 7.86
C PHE A 48 4.23 2.95 9.34
N GLY A 49 5.29 2.19 9.64
CA GLY A 49 5.72 1.90 11.01
C GLY A 49 5.00 0.72 11.68
N TYR A 50 4.29 -0.10 10.92
CA TYR A 50 3.65 -1.32 11.41
C TYR A 50 4.48 -2.56 11.07
N ASP A 51 4.54 -3.51 11.99
CA ASP A 51 5.14 -4.82 11.73
C ASP A 51 4.08 -5.74 11.09
N PRO A 52 4.21 -6.10 9.80
CA PRO A 52 3.22 -6.89 9.09
C PRO A 52 3.03 -8.29 9.70
N ASP A 53 4.04 -8.84 10.37
CA ASP A 53 3.98 -10.18 10.97
C ASP A 53 3.19 -10.21 12.29
N THR A 54 2.86 -9.03 12.84
CA THR A 54 2.14 -8.88 14.12
C THR A 54 0.68 -8.45 13.97
N LEU A 55 0.24 -8.14 12.74
CA LEU A 55 -1.13 -7.69 12.49
C LEU A 55 -2.12 -8.84 12.65
N GLU A 56 -3.12 -8.64 13.53
CA GLU A 56 -4.19 -9.61 13.78
C GLU A 56 -5.10 -9.80 12.56
N HIS A 57 -5.29 -8.74 11.77
CA HIS A 57 -6.10 -8.74 10.57
C HIS A 57 -5.39 -8.04 9.42
N SER A 58 -5.59 -8.57 8.22
CA SER A 58 -5.03 -8.08 6.97
C SER A 58 -6.06 -8.20 5.85
N ASN A 59 -5.66 -7.75 4.66
CA ASN A 59 -6.44 -7.99 3.44
C ASN A 59 -6.63 -9.48 3.13
N TYR A 60 -5.74 -10.36 3.61
CA TYR A 60 -5.81 -11.81 3.41
C TYR A 60 -7.11 -12.37 4.00
N ASP A 61 -7.51 -11.90 5.18
CA ASP A 61 -8.74 -12.30 5.87
C ASP A 61 -10.03 -11.88 5.13
N LEU A 62 -9.93 -10.92 4.20
CA LEU A 62 -11.08 -10.45 3.42
C LEU A 62 -11.30 -11.25 2.13
N PHE A 63 -10.27 -11.94 1.64
CA PHE A 63 -10.28 -12.62 0.35
C PHE A 63 -10.22 -14.15 0.46
N LEU A 64 -10.25 -14.68 1.69
CA LEU A 64 -10.35 -16.10 2.01
C LEU A 64 -11.60 -16.40 2.84
#